data_AF-A0A9E4WMN6-F1
#
_entry.id   AF-A0A9E4WMN6-F1
#
_cell.length_a   1.000
_cell.length_b   1.000
_cell.length_c   1.000
_cell.angle_alpha   90.00
_cell.angle_beta   90.00
_cell.angle_gamma   90.00
#
_symmetry.space_group_name_H-M   'P 1'
#
loop_
_entity.id
_entity.type
_entity.pdbx_description
1 polymer ?
#
loop_
_entity_poly.entity_id
_entity_poly.type
_entity_poly.pdbx_seq_one_letter_code
_entity_poly.pdbx_strand_id
1 'polypeptide(L)'
;LPEVTQIRTIGFWTRTMGDSAQVFSFVVVTDRDEIYGPFELGDADAVYYFDTDFTAQRLRFEAVDTSGGNTGAIEIEVYGESAG
;
A
#
# COMPACT_ATOMS: atom_id res chain seq x y z
N LEU A 1 -6.72 -3.50 11.06
CA LEU A 1 -5.96 -4.56 11.76
C LEU A 1 -6.74 -4.97 13.01
N PRO A 2 -6.63 -6.22 13.49
CA PRO A 2 -7.38 -6.68 14.67
C PRO A 2 -7.03 -5.90 15.94
N GLU A 3 -5.81 -5.39 16.04
CA GLU A 3 -5.25 -4.61 17.15
C GLU A 3 -4.23 -3.59 16.63
N VAL A 4 -3.73 -2.71 17.50
CA VAL A 4 -2.62 -1.81 17.15
C VAL A 4 -1.40 -2.68 16.83
N THR A 5 -0.81 -2.47 15.66
CA THR A 5 0.27 -3.31 15.12
C THR A 5 1.46 -2.43 14.78
N GLN A 6 2.67 -2.89 15.11
CA GLN A 6 3.92 -2.35 14.57
C GLN A 6 4.14 -2.93 13.19
N ILE A 7 3.86 -2.13 12.17
CA ILE A 7 3.95 -2.52 10.77
C ILE A 7 5.42 -2.41 10.34
N ARG A 8 5.94 -3.53 9.82
CA ARG A 8 7.33 -3.69 9.39
C ARG A 8 7.46 -3.78 7.87
N THR A 9 6.44 -4.31 7.20
CA THR A 9 6.46 -4.46 5.75
C THR A 9 5.07 -4.28 5.18
N ILE A 10 5.00 -3.60 4.03
CA ILE A 10 3.80 -3.47 3.21
C ILE A 10 4.09 -4.09 1.84
N GLY A 11 3.21 -4.99 1.41
CA GLY A 11 3.18 -5.52 0.04
C GLY A 11 2.04 -4.87 -0.74
N PHE A 12 2.30 -4.45 -1.97
CA PHE A 12 1.25 -3.96 -2.87
C PHE A 12 1.46 -4.51 -4.28
N TRP A 13 0.44 -5.16 -4.81
CA TRP A 13 0.40 -5.59 -6.21
C TRP A 13 -0.69 -4.81 -6.93
N THR A 14 -0.31 -3.93 -7.85
CA THR A 14 -1.27 -3.21 -8.68
C THR A 14 -1.79 -4.09 -9.81
N ARG A 15 -3.04 -3.86 -10.21
CA ARG A 15 -3.57 -4.45 -11.44
C ARG A 15 -3.16 -3.64 -12.66
N THR A 16 -3.25 -4.26 -13.84
CA THR A 16 -3.17 -3.54 -15.11
C THR A 16 -4.14 -4.14 -16.13
N MET A 17 -4.58 -3.32 -17.09
CA MET A 17 -5.41 -3.71 -18.23
C MET A 17 -4.82 -3.10 -19.50
N GLY A 18 -3.89 -3.82 -20.14
CA GLY A 18 -3.09 -3.27 -21.24
C GLY A 18 -2.25 -2.10 -20.74
N ASP A 19 -2.47 -0.91 -21.30
CA ASP A 19 -1.75 0.32 -20.93
C ASP A 19 -2.49 1.20 -19.91
N SER A 20 -3.51 0.66 -19.22
CA SER A 20 -4.38 1.40 -18.29
C SER A 20 -4.58 0.67 -16.96
N ALA A 21 -5.26 1.30 -15.99
CA ALA A 21 -5.64 0.72 -14.70
C ALA A 21 -4.50 0.47 -13.69
N GLN A 22 -3.28 0.91 -13.99
CA GLN A 22 -2.10 0.71 -13.15
C GLN A 22 -1.96 1.85 -12.14
N VAL A 23 -1.67 1.50 -10.89
CA VAL A 23 -1.13 2.41 -9.88
C VAL A 23 0.39 2.47 -10.08
N PHE A 24 0.93 3.67 -10.24
CA PHE A 24 2.38 3.89 -10.28
C PHE A 24 2.93 4.21 -8.91
N SER A 25 2.17 4.93 -8.08
CA SER A 25 2.55 5.17 -6.69
C SER A 25 1.35 5.30 -5.76
N PHE A 26 1.57 5.00 -4.49
CA PHE A 26 0.55 5.12 -3.45
C PHE A 26 1.15 5.63 -2.13
N VAL A 27 0.29 6.16 -1.26
CA VAL A 27 0.63 6.45 0.14
C VAL A 27 -0.25 5.64 1.07
N VAL A 28 0.20 5.50 2.31
CA VAL A 28 -0.54 4.87 3.40
C VAL A 28 -0.84 5.89 4.47
N VAL A 29 -2.12 6.06 4.78
CA VAL A 29 -2.60 6.97 5.82
C VAL A 29 -3.09 6.17 7.01
N THR A 30 -2.62 6.50 8.21
CA THR A 30 -2.96 5.78 9.46
C THR A 30 -4.22 6.35 10.12
N ASP A 31 -4.70 5.69 11.19
CA ASP A 31 -5.74 6.23 12.07
C ASP A 31 -5.36 7.51 12.83
N ARG A 32 -4.09 7.93 12.75
CA ARG A 32 -3.56 9.18 13.32
C ARG A 32 -3.31 10.26 12.27
N ASP A 33 -3.83 10.06 11.05
CA ASP A 33 -3.62 10.94 9.88
C ASP A 33 -2.14 11.11 9.49
N GLU A 34 -1.26 10.19 9.92
CA GLU A 34 0.13 10.14 9.47
C GLU A 34 0.20 9.53 8.07
N ILE A 35 1.06 10.08 7.21
CA ILE A 35 1.19 9.68 5.81
C ILE A 35 2.58 9.07 5.59
N TYR A 36 2.62 7.85 5.03
CA TYR A 36 3.84 7.12 4.69
C TYR A 36 3.89 6.88 3.17
N GLY A 37 5.07 7.07 2.57
CA GLY A 37 5.29 7.02 1.12
C GLY A 37 5.71 8.38 0.54
N PRO A 38 5.53 8.61 -0.78
CA PRO A 38 4.95 7.68 -1.75
C PRO A 38 5.81 6.42 -1.93
N PHE A 39 5.14 5.29 -2.12
CA PHE A 39 5.74 4.02 -2.50
C PHE A 39 5.56 3.83 -4.00
N GLU A 40 6.68 3.69 -4.72
CA GLU A 40 6.72 3.58 -6.17
C GLU A 40 6.64 2.12 -6.61
N LEU A 41 5.79 1.83 -7.59
CA LEU A 41 5.62 0.52 -8.22
C LEU A 41 6.28 0.54 -9.60
N GLY A 42 7.25 -0.35 -9.82
CA GLY A 42 7.98 -0.41 -11.09
C GLY A 42 7.15 -0.95 -12.25
N ASP A 43 6.28 -1.92 -11.97
CA ASP A 43 5.40 -2.58 -12.93
C ASP A 43 4.18 -3.19 -12.21
N ALA A 44 3.40 -3.99 -12.94
CA ALA A 44 2.21 -4.68 -12.43
C ALA A 44 2.38 -6.22 -12.45
N ASP A 45 3.62 -6.73 -12.55
CA ASP A 45 3.88 -8.16 -12.77
C ASP A 45 3.94 -8.98 -11.47
N ALA A 46 4.21 -8.31 -10.34
CA ALA A 46 4.32 -8.94 -9.03
C ALA A 46 3.94 -8.00 -7.87
N VAL A 47 3.88 -8.55 -6.67
CA VAL A 47 3.84 -7.78 -5.42
C VAL A 47 5.18 -7.08 -5.18
N TYR A 48 5.10 -5.79 -4.85
CA TYR A 48 6.25 -4.99 -4.42
C TYR A 48 6.22 -4.83 -2.90
N TYR A 49 7.35 -5.11 -2.25
CA TYR A 49 7.52 -5.02 -0.81
C TYR A 49 8.28 -3.77 -0.40
N PHE A 50 7.78 -3.10 0.63
CA PHE A 50 8.38 -1.89 1.19
C PHE A 50 8.60 -2.07 2.69
N ASP A 51 9.83 -1.84 3.14
CA ASP A 51 10.15 -1.78 4.56
C ASP A 51 9.53 -0.52 5.18
N THR A 52 8.96 -0.69 6.36
CA THR A 52 8.26 0.35 7.11
C THR A 52 8.53 0.19 8.60
N ASP A 53 8.26 1.23 9.38
CA ASP A 53 8.39 1.16 10.83
C ASP A 53 7.43 2.16 11.51
N PHE A 54 6.18 1.76 11.69
CA PHE A 54 5.17 2.60 12.35
C PHE A 54 4.05 1.79 13.01
N THR A 55 3.34 2.43 13.95
CA THR A 55 2.18 1.83 14.62
C THR A 55 0.87 2.31 13.99
N ALA A 56 -0.05 1.39 13.71
CA ALA A 56 -1.41 1.73 13.32
C ALA A 56 -2.39 0.60 13.65
N GLN A 57 -3.66 0.94 13.77
CA GLN A 57 -4.76 -0.05 13.77
C GLN A 57 -5.57 0.01 12.47
N ARG A 58 -5.61 1.16 11.80
CA ARG A 58 -6.24 1.34 10.49
C ARG A 58 -5.24 1.87 9.49
N LEU A 59 -5.29 1.32 8.28
CA LEU A 59 -4.52 1.77 7.14
C LEU A 59 -5.49 2.13 6.02
N ARG A 60 -5.25 3.26 5.38
CA ARG A 60 -5.93 3.67 4.15
C ARG A 60 -4.88 3.86 3.07
N PHE A 61 -4.98 3.05 2.04
CA PHE A 61 -4.10 3.11 0.88
C PHE A 61 -4.70 4.09 -0.12
N GLU A 62 -3.96 5.12 -0.48
CA GLU A 62 -4.36 6.11 -1.48
C GLU A 62 -3.46 6.01 -2.70
N ALA A 63 -4.05 5.76 -3.87
CA ALA A 63 -3.31 5.88 -5.12
C ALA A 63 -3.01 7.36 -5.38
N VAL A 64 -1.74 7.68 -5.63
CA VAL A 64 -1.27 9.04 -5.87
C VAL A 64 -1.09 9.28 -7.37
N ASP A 65 -0.39 8.36 -8.04
CA ASP A 65 -0.19 8.39 -9.49
C ASP A 65 -0.71 7.09 -10.12
N THR A 66 -1.44 7.23 -11.23
CA THR A 66 -2.07 6.11 -11.94
C THR A 66 -2.16 6.41 -13.43
N SER A 67 -2.23 5.37 -14.26
CA SER A 67 -2.59 5.53 -15.68
C SER A 67 -4.07 5.86 -15.90
N GLY A 68 -4.86 6.00 -14.83
CA GLY A 68 -6.28 6.26 -14.89
C GLY A 68 -7.12 5.02 -15.24
N GLY A 69 -8.39 5.24 -15.56
CA GLY A 69 -9.37 4.17 -15.75
C GLY A 69 -9.80 3.54 -14.42
N ASN A 70 -10.38 2.34 -14.50
CA ASN A 70 -10.74 1.59 -13.29
C ASN A 70 -9.42 1.01 -12.74
N THR A 71 -8.84 1.61 -11.70
CA THR A 71 -7.57 1.18 -11.09
C THR A 71 -7.80 0.47 -9.75
N GLY A 72 -6.85 -0.35 -9.30
CA GLY A 72 -6.91 -0.98 -7.98
C GLY A 72 -5.72 -1.89 -7.68
N ALA A 73 -5.73 -2.45 -6.48
CA ALA A 73 -4.81 -3.51 -6.10
C ALA A 73 -5.38 -4.88 -6.53
N ILE A 74 -4.51 -5.78 -6.97
CA ILE A 74 -4.74 -7.22 -6.98
C ILE A 74 -4.62 -7.73 -5.55
N GLU A 75 -3.57 -7.30 -4.85
CA GLU A 75 -3.24 -7.77 -3.50
C GLU A 75 -2.62 -6.64 -2.66
N ILE A 76 -2.91 -6.66 -1.37
CA ILE A 76 -2.31 -5.80 -0.36
C ILE A 76 -1.93 -6.70 0.81
N GLU A 77 -0.66 -6.69 1.17
CA GLU A 77 -0.12 -7.45 2.30
C GLU A 77 0.40 -6.48 3.37
N VAL A 78 0.18 -6.83 4.63
CA VAL A 78 0.64 -6.04 5.76
C VAL A 78 1.23 -6.99 6.78
N TYR A 79 2.53 -6.84 7.03
CA TYR A 79 3.26 -7.64 8.00
C TYR A 79 3.72 -6.77 9.16
N GLY A 80 3.58 -7.31 10.35
CA GLY A 80 3.92 -6.63 11.58
C GLY A 80 3.62 -7.51 12.78
N GLU A 81 3.90 -6.94 13.94
CA GLU A 81 3.69 -7.59 15.24
C GLU A 81 2.71 -6.75 16.07
N SER A 82 1.91 -7.38 16.93
CA SER A 82 1.06 -6.63 17.86
C SER A 82 1.90 -5.65 18.67
N ALA A 83 1.41 -4.41 18.79
CA ALA A 83 2.06 -3.35 19.56
C ALA A 83 1.48 -3.22 20.98
N GLY A 84 0.51 -4.07 21.36
CA GLY A 84 -0.09 -4.13 22.70
C GLY A 84 -1.43 -3.42 22.87
#